data_AF-A0A7J7PV91-F1
#
_entry.id   AF-A0A7J7PV91-F1
#
_cell.length_a   1.000
_cell.length_b   1.000
_cell.length_c   1.000
_cell.angle_alpha   90.00
_cell.angle_beta   90.00
_cell.angle_gamma   90.00
#
_symmetry.space_group_name_H-M   'P 1'
#
loop_
_entity.id
_entity.type
_entity.pdbx_description
1 polymer ?
#
loop_
_entity_poly.entity_id
_entity_poly.type
_entity_poly.pdbx_seq_one_letter_code
_entity_poly.pdbx_strand_id
1 'polypeptide(L)'
;MICATAALFSCHTCTRHWCDYCCCRCRRRFHDPPHHCRRIKRSRRHGQQDDGGSCDSDESGDEAESDSGSDDEYGEEVCPPGCEPVLYERVVELRERRLDEEEAGAEVGRALEGIHKERELLGKKARLLEQALAAINQSVLEFQQEKQARLNQVPAVVSLRLHQLEFLEARRLPTDLSGALVFSQQQLARLKQRMQELDEERAALRQQQKELRRQHHQLQADKAAKQGHLAELSVKCRDVQLLKFGQVIDVALLDTIGVRNRAADELREALKHQASAGTCELAEWDTVIVAKRRELLALSRENTSALNTVTALTRTQRELEAAVMAGRSALWSDPLDARRAAAAGRDKLVATINNRAGCLDSLRGQIAALKRKDTSVYS
;
A
#
# COMPACT_ATOMS: atom_id res chain seq x y z
N MET A 1 -37.49 6.56 23.15
CA MET A 1 -37.24 6.81 24.58
C MET A 1 -36.66 5.53 25.19
N ILE A 2 -35.44 5.65 25.69
CA ILE A 2 -34.72 4.78 26.64
C ILE A 2 -34.29 3.39 26.14
N CYS A 3 -33.10 3.37 25.53
CA CYS A 3 -32.14 2.27 25.65
C CYS A 3 -31.65 2.21 27.11
N ALA A 4 -31.67 1.02 27.72
CA ALA A 4 -30.95 0.77 28.97
C ALA A 4 -29.86 -0.28 28.71
N THR A 5 -28.63 0.22 28.65
CA THR A 5 -27.36 -0.49 28.70
C THR A 5 -27.18 -1.14 30.08
N ALA A 6 -27.05 -2.45 30.14
CA ALA A 6 -26.66 -3.16 31.36
C ALA A 6 -25.14 -3.31 31.41
N ALA A 7 -24.51 -2.45 32.21
CA ALA A 7 -23.16 -2.64 32.74
C ALA A 7 -23.26 -3.55 33.98
N LEU A 8 -22.51 -4.65 34.01
CA LEU A 8 -22.34 -5.46 35.21
C LEU A 8 -20.88 -5.40 35.65
N PHE A 9 -20.67 -4.58 36.66
CA PHE A 9 -19.56 -4.61 37.60
C PHE A 9 -19.93 -5.60 38.72
N SER A 10 -19.15 -6.66 38.92
CA SER A 10 -18.94 -7.31 40.24
C SER A 10 -17.75 -8.27 40.10
N CYS A 11 -16.66 -7.96 40.81
CA CYS A 11 -16.27 -8.61 42.08
C CYS A 11 -15.62 -9.98 41.81
N HIS A 12 -14.28 -10.03 41.77
CA HIS A 12 -13.50 -10.53 42.91
C HIS A 12 -14.02 -11.88 43.42
N THR A 13 -13.42 -12.98 42.97
CA THR A 13 -12.97 -14.10 43.83
C THR A 13 -12.25 -15.19 43.04
N CYS A 14 -11.01 -15.46 43.47
CA CYS A 14 -10.44 -16.80 43.64
C CYS A 14 -9.94 -17.60 42.42
N THR A 15 -8.72 -17.29 41.94
CA THR A 15 -7.69 -18.30 41.56
C THR A 15 -6.27 -17.74 41.73
N ARG A 16 -6.01 -17.09 42.86
CA ARG A 16 -4.66 -16.77 43.36
C ARG A 16 -4.61 -17.05 44.85
N HIS A 17 -4.70 -18.31 45.23
CA HIS A 17 -4.32 -18.80 46.54
C HIS A 17 -3.64 -20.14 46.28
N TRP A 18 -2.48 -20.36 46.93
CA TRP A 18 -1.50 -21.43 46.71
C TRP A 18 -0.34 -21.09 45.77
N CYS A 19 0.49 -20.11 46.15
CA CYS A 19 1.95 -20.32 46.12
C CYS A 19 2.80 -19.32 46.95
N ASP A 20 2.24 -18.59 47.93
CA ASP A 20 3.04 -17.62 48.71
C ASP A 20 3.26 -17.97 50.19
N TYR A 21 2.86 -19.17 50.64
CA TYR A 21 2.98 -19.53 52.07
C TYR A 21 3.80 -20.79 52.39
N CYS A 22 4.51 -21.37 51.41
CA CYS A 22 5.41 -22.51 51.67
C CYS A 22 6.86 -22.32 51.18
N CYS A 23 7.28 -21.08 50.89
CA CYS A 23 8.66 -20.77 50.50
C CYS A 23 9.37 -19.78 51.44
N CYS A 24 8.99 -19.75 52.72
CA CYS A 24 9.65 -18.89 53.74
C CYS A 24 10.50 -19.64 54.76
N ARG A 25 10.76 -20.95 54.61
CA ARG A 25 11.55 -21.71 55.61
C ARG A 25 12.81 -22.42 55.11
N CYS A 26 13.08 -22.42 53.80
CA CYS A 26 14.29 -23.06 53.23
C CYS A 26 15.21 -22.14 52.42
N ARG A 27 14.99 -20.81 52.42
CA ARG A 27 15.82 -19.85 51.65
C ARG A 27 16.82 -19.04 52.48
N ARG A 28 17.04 -19.39 53.74
CA ARG A 28 18.02 -18.74 54.66
C ARG A 28 19.34 -19.52 54.81
N ARG A 29 19.92 -20.05 53.73
CA ARG A 29 21.23 -20.73 53.88
C ARG A 29 22.23 -20.62 52.74
N PHE A 30 21.95 -19.88 51.67
CA PHE A 30 22.97 -19.62 50.65
C PHE A 30 22.94 -18.15 50.24
N HIS A 31 23.97 -17.44 50.71
CA HIS A 31 24.48 -16.14 50.27
C HIS A 31 23.49 -14.98 50.22
N ASP A 32 23.40 -14.24 51.33
CA ASP A 32 23.33 -12.78 51.23
C ASP A 32 24.60 -12.31 50.50
N PRO A 33 24.51 -11.56 49.38
CA PRO A 33 25.69 -10.96 48.77
C PRO A 33 26.20 -9.88 49.74
N PRO A 34 27.51 -9.81 50.02
CA PRO A 34 28.03 -8.77 50.88
C PRO A 34 27.71 -7.40 50.25
N HIS A 35 27.25 -6.47 51.10
CA HIS A 35 26.97 -5.06 50.82
C HIS A 35 28.23 -4.28 50.40
N HIS A 36 28.95 -4.72 49.37
CA HIS A 36 30.06 -4.00 48.77
C HIS A 36 30.28 -4.47 47.32
N CYS A 37 29.33 -4.15 46.45
CA CYS A 37 29.63 -3.97 45.03
C CYS A 37 29.56 -2.47 44.77
N ARG A 38 30.63 -1.77 45.16
CA ARG A 38 30.83 -0.36 44.79
C ARG A 38 31.09 -0.31 43.28
N ARG A 39 30.35 0.54 42.56
CA ARG A 39 30.64 0.85 41.14
C ARG A 39 32.03 1.48 41.08
N ILE A 40 32.98 0.80 40.43
CA ILE A 40 34.31 1.34 40.18
C ILE A 40 34.22 2.37 39.06
N LYS A 41 34.71 3.59 39.31
CA LYS A 41 34.81 4.64 38.30
C LYS A 41 36.13 4.46 37.54
N ARG A 42 36.05 4.08 36.25
CA ARG A 42 37.24 3.97 35.37
C ARG A 42 37.91 5.35 35.22
N SER A 43 39.23 5.41 35.39
CA SER A 43 39.99 6.63 35.05
C SER A 43 40.11 6.75 33.53
N ARG A 44 39.64 7.87 32.98
CA ARG A 44 39.81 8.19 31.55
C ARG A 44 41.27 8.54 31.30
N ARG A 45 41.98 7.71 30.52
CA ARG A 45 43.22 8.14 29.86
C ARG A 45 42.85 9.12 28.75
N HIS A 46 43.39 10.33 28.86
CA HIS A 46 43.23 11.42 27.91
C HIS A 46 43.94 11.04 26.59
N GLY A 47 43.15 10.75 25.56
CA GLY A 47 43.60 10.65 24.17
C GLY A 47 43.09 11.88 23.44
N GLN A 48 44.01 12.75 23.04
CA GLN A 48 43.75 14.03 22.41
C GLN A 48 43.49 13.83 20.92
N GLN A 49 42.33 14.25 20.42
CA GLN A 49 42.11 14.51 19.01
C GLN A 49 41.02 15.59 18.86
N ASP A 50 41.44 16.75 18.38
CA ASP A 50 40.57 17.83 17.88
C ASP A 50 39.82 17.35 16.63
N ASP A 51 38.54 17.70 16.51
CA ASP A 51 38.03 18.40 15.32
C ASP A 51 36.61 18.93 15.55
N GLY A 52 36.39 20.18 15.11
CA GLY A 52 35.28 21.04 15.51
C GLY A 52 33.92 20.82 14.83
N GLY A 53 32.90 21.43 15.43
CA GLY A 53 31.55 21.54 14.88
C GLY A 53 30.63 22.39 15.76
N SER A 54 30.25 23.56 15.24
CA SER A 54 29.49 24.68 15.82
C SER A 54 28.03 24.40 16.25
N CYS A 55 27.56 25.25 17.21
CA CYS A 55 26.21 25.72 17.59
C CYS A 55 25.17 24.71 18.13
N ASP A 56 24.26 25.03 19.07
CA ASP A 56 23.75 26.31 19.60
C ASP A 56 23.27 26.14 21.05
N SER A 57 23.26 27.24 21.82
CA SER A 57 22.85 27.33 23.23
C SER A 57 21.34 27.21 23.42
N ASP A 58 20.92 26.59 24.54
CA ASP A 58 19.81 27.12 25.34
C ASP A 58 19.96 26.72 26.83
N GLU A 59 19.87 27.75 27.66
CA GLU A 59 20.10 27.83 29.11
C GLU A 59 18.95 27.21 29.92
N SER A 60 19.26 26.51 31.02
CA SER A 60 18.41 26.47 32.23
C SER A 60 19.13 25.84 33.43
N GLY A 61 19.66 26.71 34.31
CA GLY A 61 19.31 26.76 35.73
C GLY A 61 19.77 25.63 36.65
N ASP A 62 20.82 25.94 37.40
CA ASP A 62 21.41 25.26 38.56
C ASP A 62 20.45 24.51 39.50
N GLU A 63 20.90 23.37 40.04
CA GLU A 63 20.94 23.16 41.49
C GLU A 63 22.18 22.31 41.84
N ALA A 64 23.06 22.90 42.64
CA ALA A 64 24.24 22.29 43.20
C ALA A 64 23.84 21.45 44.42
N GLU A 65 24.05 20.14 44.36
CA GLU A 65 24.01 19.29 45.56
C GLU A 65 25.40 18.76 45.88
N SER A 66 25.80 19.13 47.09
CA SER A 66 27.04 18.89 47.79
C SER A 66 27.27 17.39 48.01
N ASP A 67 28.24 16.77 47.31
CA ASP A 67 28.71 15.44 47.70
C ASP A 67 29.89 15.58 48.68
N SER A 68 29.54 15.31 49.93
CA SER A 68 30.40 15.28 51.10
C SER A 68 31.47 14.19 50.93
N GLY A 69 32.70 14.51 51.31
CA GLY A 69 33.84 13.61 51.19
C GLY A 69 33.63 12.24 51.85
N SER A 70 33.97 11.21 51.10
CA SER A 70 34.47 9.95 51.63
C SER A 70 35.65 9.56 50.76
N ASP A 71 36.82 10.04 51.19
CA ASP A 71 38.12 9.49 50.83
C ASP A 71 38.21 8.11 51.50
N ASP A 72 37.52 7.12 50.91
CA ASP A 72 37.69 5.73 51.30
C ASP A 72 38.91 5.20 50.57
N GLU A 73 40.02 5.27 51.29
CA GLU A 73 41.27 4.55 51.08
C GLU A 73 41.00 3.16 50.49
N TYR A 74 41.37 3.01 49.21
CA TYR A 74 41.20 1.81 48.43
C TYR A 74 41.91 0.65 49.13
N GLY A 75 41.15 -0.24 49.76
CA GLY A 75 41.64 -1.55 50.15
C GLY A 75 42.07 -2.29 48.89
N GLU A 76 43.37 -2.39 48.69
CA GLU A 76 44.00 -3.27 47.72
C GLU A 76 43.32 -4.64 47.83
N GLU A 77 42.78 -5.16 46.71
CA GLU A 77 41.99 -6.39 46.69
C GLU A 77 42.96 -7.59 46.91
N VAL A 78 43.40 -7.77 48.15
CA VAL A 78 44.37 -8.80 48.54
C VAL A 78 43.70 -10.16 48.49
N CYS A 79 44.33 -11.09 47.77
CA CYS A 79 43.92 -12.48 47.69
C CYS A 79 43.69 -13.06 49.11
N PRO A 80 42.49 -13.57 49.44
CA PRO A 80 42.19 -14.07 50.78
C PRO A 80 43.19 -15.15 51.22
N PRO A 81 43.60 -15.19 52.51
CA PRO A 81 44.56 -16.18 52.98
C PRO A 81 44.01 -17.59 52.81
N GLY A 82 44.69 -18.42 52.00
CA GLY A 82 44.30 -19.79 51.68
C GLY A 82 43.62 -20.00 50.32
N CYS A 83 43.49 -18.94 49.50
CA CYS A 83 43.01 -19.05 48.12
C CYS A 83 44.16 -19.27 47.14
N GLU A 84 43.98 -20.15 46.15
CA GLU A 84 44.96 -20.32 45.07
C GLU A 84 44.96 -19.06 44.18
N PRO A 85 46.12 -18.42 43.93
CA PRO A 85 46.20 -17.15 43.19
C PRO A 85 45.50 -17.17 41.83
N VAL A 86 45.60 -18.29 41.11
CA VAL A 86 44.99 -18.48 39.78
C VAL A 86 43.47 -18.46 39.83
N LEU A 87 42.86 -19.02 40.88
CA LEU A 87 41.41 -19.00 41.06
C LEU A 87 40.91 -17.60 41.39
N TYR A 88 41.68 -16.83 42.16
CA TYR A 88 41.35 -15.46 42.50
C TYR A 88 41.38 -14.54 41.27
N GLU A 89 42.46 -14.60 40.48
CA GLU A 89 42.58 -13.87 39.20
C GLU A 89 41.42 -14.21 38.26
N ARG A 90 41.07 -15.50 38.15
CA ARG A 90 39.95 -15.93 37.32
C ARG A 90 38.60 -15.38 37.81
N VAL A 91 38.38 -15.26 39.12
CA VAL A 91 37.16 -14.69 39.68
C VAL A 91 37.09 -13.18 39.42
N VAL A 92 38.22 -12.47 39.48
CA VAL A 92 38.30 -11.05 39.10
C VAL A 92 37.96 -10.86 37.63
N GLU A 93 38.57 -11.64 36.72
CA GLU A 93 38.23 -11.61 35.29
C GLU A 93 36.74 -11.88 35.03
N LEU A 94 36.14 -12.83 35.75
CA LEU A 94 34.71 -13.14 35.61
C LEU A 94 33.81 -12.02 36.13
N ARG A 95 34.23 -11.28 37.16
CA ARG A 95 33.52 -10.09 37.64
C ARG A 95 33.61 -8.95 36.63
N GLU A 96 34.78 -8.72 36.04
CA GLU A 96 34.96 -7.71 34.99
C GLU A 96 34.09 -8.02 33.77
N ARG A 97 34.11 -9.28 33.28
CA ARG A 97 33.25 -9.72 32.18
C ARG A 97 31.76 -9.54 32.49
N ARG A 98 31.33 -9.86 33.71
CA ARG A 98 29.94 -9.65 34.14
C ARG A 98 29.57 -8.17 34.11
N LEU A 99 30.46 -7.29 34.58
CA LEU A 99 30.24 -5.84 34.56
C LEU A 99 30.18 -5.30 33.12
N ASP A 100 31.05 -5.75 32.23
CA ASP A 100 31.02 -5.37 30.81
C ASP A 100 29.69 -5.82 30.14
N GLU A 101 29.21 -7.01 30.45
CA GLU A 101 27.92 -7.53 29.96
C GLU A 101 26.72 -6.75 30.53
N GLU A 102 26.76 -6.38 31.81
CA GLU A 102 25.75 -5.54 32.46
C GLU A 102 25.73 -4.11 31.86
N GLU A 103 26.89 -3.53 31.59
CA GLU A 103 27.02 -2.22 30.93
C GLU A 103 26.50 -2.27 29.48
N ALA A 104 26.90 -3.27 28.70
CA ALA A 104 26.39 -3.49 27.34
C ALA A 104 24.87 -3.71 27.34
N GLY A 105 24.34 -4.47 28.29
CA GLY A 105 22.90 -4.67 28.47
C GLY A 105 22.17 -3.36 28.79
N ALA A 106 22.74 -2.52 29.65
CA ALA A 106 22.19 -1.21 29.98
C ALA A 106 22.25 -0.21 28.81
N GLU A 107 23.26 -0.30 27.95
CA GLU A 107 23.36 0.51 26.72
C GLU A 107 22.30 0.09 25.68
N VAL A 108 22.14 -1.22 25.45
CA VAL A 108 21.11 -1.75 24.56
C VAL A 108 19.71 -1.39 25.08
N GLY A 109 19.48 -1.49 26.39
CA GLY A 109 18.21 -1.07 27.02
C GLY A 109 17.90 0.41 26.76
N ARG A 110 18.89 1.30 26.93
CA ARG A 110 18.75 2.73 26.62
C ARG A 110 18.47 2.98 25.13
N ALA A 111 19.13 2.25 24.23
CA ALA A 111 18.88 2.36 22.80
C ALA A 111 17.46 1.90 22.42
N LEU A 112 16.98 0.79 23.00
CA LEU A 112 15.61 0.30 22.79
C LEU A 112 14.56 1.31 23.28
N GLU A 113 14.76 1.93 24.44
CA GLU A 113 13.88 2.98 24.94
C GLU A 113 13.87 4.21 24.01
N GLY A 114 15.03 4.59 23.47
CA GLY A 114 15.14 5.65 22.47
C GLY A 114 14.31 5.37 21.23
N ILE A 115 14.49 4.18 20.63
CA ILE A 115 13.74 3.73 19.44
C ILE A 115 12.23 3.64 19.76
N HIS A 116 11.86 3.17 20.95
CA HIS A 116 10.45 3.12 21.36
C HIS A 116 9.82 4.53 21.41
N LYS A 117 10.52 5.51 21.98
CA LYS A 117 10.05 6.91 22.01
C LYS A 117 9.94 7.50 20.61
N GLU A 118 10.92 7.25 19.74
CA GLU A 118 10.88 7.69 18.34
C GLU A 118 9.70 7.09 17.57
N ARG A 119 9.45 5.78 17.74
CA ARG A 119 8.29 5.11 17.14
C ARG A 119 6.98 5.74 17.59
N GLU A 120 6.83 6.04 18.88
CA GLU A 120 5.62 6.69 19.39
C GLU A 120 5.46 8.11 18.85
N LEU A 121 6.55 8.88 18.76
CA LEU A 121 6.54 10.23 18.18
C LEU A 121 6.16 10.20 16.70
N LEU A 122 6.77 9.30 15.91
CA LEU A 122 6.41 9.10 14.50
C LEU A 122 4.97 8.64 14.35
N GLY A 123 4.49 7.75 15.23
CA GLY A 123 3.09 7.33 15.26
C GLY A 123 2.11 8.47 15.52
N LYS A 124 2.46 9.39 16.45
CA LYS A 124 1.67 10.61 16.69
C LYS A 124 1.68 11.55 15.48
N LYS A 125 2.84 11.77 14.86
CA LYS A 125 2.99 12.59 13.64
C LYS A 125 2.16 12.02 12.48
N ALA A 126 2.20 10.71 12.26
CA ALA A 126 1.42 10.05 11.22
C ALA A 126 -0.09 10.28 11.40
N ARG A 127 -0.62 10.10 12.62
CA ARG A 127 -2.04 10.34 12.93
C ARG A 127 -2.44 11.80 12.71
N LEU A 128 -1.59 12.75 13.09
CA LEU A 128 -1.86 14.18 12.85
C LEU A 128 -1.90 14.49 11.36
N LEU A 129 -0.98 13.94 10.57
CA LEU A 129 -0.98 14.10 9.12
C LEU A 129 -2.21 13.47 8.48
N GLU A 130 -2.63 12.28 8.91
CA GLU A 130 -3.86 11.63 8.45
C GLU A 130 -5.11 12.50 8.71
N GLN A 131 -5.20 13.09 9.91
CA GLN A 131 -6.30 14.01 10.25
C GLN A 131 -6.27 15.27 9.40
N ALA A 132 -5.09 15.87 9.19
CA ALA A 132 -4.93 17.05 8.34
C ALA A 132 -5.31 16.75 6.88
N LEU A 133 -4.88 15.61 6.34
CA LEU A 133 -5.25 15.16 5.00
C LEU A 133 -6.76 14.94 4.88
N ALA A 134 -7.40 14.32 5.87
CA ALA A 134 -8.84 14.14 5.88
C ALA A 134 -9.59 15.48 5.90
N ALA A 135 -9.14 16.44 6.69
CA ALA A 135 -9.71 17.79 6.76
C ALA A 135 -9.55 18.55 5.43
N ILE A 136 -8.37 18.49 4.79
CA ILE A 136 -8.13 19.10 3.48
C ILE A 136 -9.04 18.46 2.41
N ASN A 137 -9.18 17.14 2.42
CA ASN A 137 -10.07 16.46 1.46
C ASN A 137 -11.53 16.89 1.65
N GLN A 138 -11.98 17.07 2.89
CA GLN A 138 -13.32 17.59 3.18
C GLN A 138 -13.49 19.02 2.68
N SER A 139 -12.54 19.92 2.93
CA SER A 139 -12.62 21.31 2.45
C SER A 139 -12.59 21.40 0.92
N VAL A 140 -11.84 20.53 0.25
CA VAL A 140 -11.86 20.42 -1.22
C VAL A 140 -13.24 19.99 -1.72
N LEU A 141 -13.88 19.02 -1.08
CA LEU A 141 -15.23 18.59 -1.44
C LEU A 141 -16.26 19.69 -1.23
N GLU A 142 -16.20 20.40 -0.10
CA GLU A 142 -17.07 21.55 0.20
C GLU A 142 -16.88 22.65 -0.85
N PHE A 143 -15.63 22.97 -1.22
CA PHE A 143 -15.34 23.95 -2.25
C PHE A 143 -15.86 23.54 -3.62
N GLN A 144 -15.75 22.25 -3.99
CA GLN A 144 -16.33 21.75 -5.24
C GLN A 144 -17.86 21.84 -5.24
N GLN A 145 -18.50 21.54 -4.11
CA GLN A 145 -19.95 21.69 -3.96
C GLN A 145 -20.38 23.15 -4.07
N GLU A 146 -19.66 24.07 -3.43
CA GLU A 146 -19.93 25.50 -3.52
C GLU A 146 -19.74 26.01 -4.96
N LYS A 147 -18.67 25.59 -5.63
CA LYS A 147 -18.44 25.91 -7.04
C LYS A 147 -19.59 25.40 -7.91
N GLN A 148 -20.04 24.16 -7.69
CA GLN A 148 -21.18 23.61 -8.43
C GLN A 148 -22.46 24.38 -8.14
N ALA A 149 -22.72 24.76 -6.89
CA ALA A 149 -23.88 25.54 -6.50
C ALA A 149 -23.89 26.93 -7.15
N ARG A 150 -22.74 27.62 -7.15
CA ARG A 150 -22.57 28.90 -7.84
C ARG A 150 -22.70 28.76 -9.35
N LEU A 151 -22.15 27.69 -9.94
CA LEU A 151 -22.25 27.43 -11.38
C LEU A 151 -23.69 27.11 -11.81
N ASN A 152 -24.46 26.44 -10.95
CA ASN A 152 -25.89 26.18 -11.15
C ASN A 152 -26.75 27.45 -11.10
N GLN A 153 -26.28 28.53 -10.47
CA GLN A 153 -26.99 29.83 -10.45
C GLN A 153 -26.81 30.61 -11.76
N VAL A 154 -25.86 30.22 -12.62
CA VAL A 154 -25.65 30.88 -13.91
C VAL A 154 -26.75 30.44 -14.88
N PRO A 155 -27.66 31.35 -15.29
CA PRO A 155 -28.73 31.00 -16.19
C PRO A 155 -28.16 30.65 -17.57
N ALA A 156 -28.37 29.41 -18.01
CA ALA A 156 -28.00 28.96 -19.34
C ALA A 156 -29.25 29.00 -20.25
N VAL A 157 -29.18 29.76 -21.33
CA VAL A 157 -30.24 29.81 -22.34
C VAL A 157 -29.97 28.72 -23.38
N VAL A 158 -30.92 27.80 -23.56
CA VAL A 158 -30.83 26.71 -24.54
C VAL A 158 -32.01 26.81 -25.51
N SER A 159 -31.73 26.90 -26.80
CA SER A 159 -32.75 26.82 -27.83
C SER A 159 -33.07 25.36 -28.14
N LEU A 160 -34.34 24.97 -27.95
CA LEU A 160 -34.81 23.61 -28.19
C LEU A 160 -35.79 23.59 -29.37
N ARG A 161 -35.73 22.52 -30.16
CA ARG A 161 -36.70 22.24 -31.22
C ARG A 161 -37.88 21.46 -30.62
N LEU A 162 -39.09 21.65 -31.17
CA LEU A 162 -40.31 21.00 -30.67
C LEU A 162 -40.22 19.47 -30.51
N HIS A 163 -39.47 18.78 -31.39
CA HIS A 163 -39.29 17.33 -31.28
C HIS A 163 -38.35 16.88 -30.16
N GLN A 164 -37.61 17.79 -29.53
CA GLN A 164 -36.70 17.49 -28.43
C GLN A 164 -37.42 17.55 -27.07
N LEU A 165 -38.69 17.96 -27.06
CA LEU A 165 -39.51 18.08 -25.85
C LEU A 165 -40.22 16.74 -25.60
N GLU A 166 -39.68 15.95 -24.68
CA GLU A 166 -40.29 14.68 -24.23
C GLU A 166 -41.27 14.89 -23.06
N PHE A 167 -41.29 16.08 -22.46
CA PHE A 167 -42.20 16.46 -21.39
C PHE A 167 -43.56 16.90 -21.95
N LEU A 168 -44.46 15.94 -22.17
CA LEU A 168 -45.81 16.17 -22.69
C LEU A 168 -46.87 15.70 -21.68
N GLU A 169 -47.70 16.63 -21.21
CA GLU A 169 -48.89 16.30 -20.43
C GLU A 169 -50.06 16.04 -21.39
N ALA A 170 -50.65 14.84 -21.34
CA ALA A 170 -51.77 14.44 -22.21
C ALA A 170 -51.52 14.68 -23.72
N ARG A 171 -50.27 14.47 -24.20
CA ARG A 171 -49.81 14.73 -25.58
C ARG A 171 -49.91 16.20 -26.04
N ARG A 172 -50.05 17.14 -25.10
CA ARG A 172 -49.99 18.59 -25.36
C ARG A 172 -48.77 19.19 -24.67
N LEU A 173 -48.30 20.31 -25.21
CA LEU A 173 -47.22 21.06 -24.58
C LEU A 173 -47.76 21.72 -23.30
N PRO A 174 -47.13 21.51 -22.13
CA PRO A 174 -47.52 22.21 -20.91
C PRO A 174 -47.40 23.72 -21.10
N THR A 175 -48.30 24.48 -20.48
CA THR A 175 -48.27 25.95 -20.49
C THR A 175 -47.08 26.52 -19.73
N ASP A 176 -46.47 25.73 -18.85
CA ASP A 176 -45.32 26.12 -18.05
C ASP A 176 -44.24 25.04 -18.07
N LEU A 177 -42.99 25.42 -18.39
CA LEU A 177 -41.83 24.52 -18.49
C LEU A 177 -40.89 24.68 -17.27
N SER A 178 -41.34 25.37 -16.23
CA SER A 178 -40.59 25.64 -15.00
C SER A 178 -40.12 24.38 -14.26
N GLY A 179 -40.88 23.27 -14.36
CA GLY A 179 -40.50 21.96 -13.83
C GLY A 179 -39.71 21.07 -14.79
N ALA A 180 -39.42 21.52 -16.01
CA ALA A 180 -38.75 20.71 -17.02
C ALA A 180 -37.22 20.75 -16.85
N LEU A 181 -36.59 19.58 -16.83
CA LEU A 181 -35.14 19.43 -16.78
C LEU A 181 -34.59 19.20 -18.19
N VAL A 182 -33.56 19.96 -18.56
CA VAL A 182 -32.86 19.80 -19.84
C VAL A 182 -31.58 19.00 -19.61
N PHE A 183 -31.49 17.86 -20.28
CA PHE A 183 -30.29 17.01 -20.26
C PHE A 183 -29.95 16.56 -21.67
N SER A 184 -28.66 16.37 -21.94
CA SER A 184 -28.22 15.75 -23.19
C SER A 184 -28.65 14.28 -23.22
N GLN A 185 -29.24 13.83 -24.34
CA GLN A 185 -29.60 12.42 -24.53
C GLN A 185 -28.41 11.47 -24.35
N GLN A 186 -27.22 11.90 -24.76
CA GLN A 186 -25.98 11.13 -24.56
C GLN A 186 -25.63 11.03 -23.08
N GLN A 187 -25.80 12.11 -22.32
CA GLN A 187 -25.55 12.10 -20.87
C GLN A 187 -26.56 11.22 -20.14
N LEU A 188 -27.84 11.25 -20.53
CA LEU A 188 -28.86 10.40 -19.94
C LEU A 188 -28.65 8.91 -20.26
N ALA A 189 -28.27 8.58 -21.50
CA ALA A 189 -27.89 7.22 -21.88
C ALA A 189 -26.67 6.73 -21.08
N ARG A 190 -25.64 7.58 -20.95
CA ARG A 190 -24.46 7.30 -20.14
C ARG A 190 -24.82 7.11 -18.66
N LEU A 191 -25.72 7.92 -18.11
CA LEU A 191 -26.15 7.81 -16.71
C LEU A 191 -26.90 6.49 -16.47
N LYS A 192 -27.75 6.08 -17.41
CA LYS A 192 -28.44 4.78 -17.37
C LYS A 192 -27.46 3.60 -17.44
N GLN A 193 -26.48 3.65 -18.34
CA GLN A 193 -25.41 2.65 -18.41
C GLN A 193 -24.59 2.63 -17.12
N ARG A 194 -24.20 3.80 -16.61
CA ARG A 194 -23.43 3.90 -15.37
C ARG A 194 -24.20 3.36 -14.16
N MET A 195 -25.51 3.53 -14.12
CA MET A 195 -26.35 2.94 -13.08
C MET A 195 -26.32 1.41 -13.13
N GLN A 196 -26.39 0.82 -14.33
CA GLN A 196 -26.26 -0.62 -14.51
C GLN A 196 -24.87 -1.12 -14.10
N GLU A 197 -23.80 -0.44 -14.54
CA GLU A 197 -22.43 -0.75 -14.12
C GLU A 197 -22.27 -0.68 -12.60
N LEU A 198 -22.82 0.34 -11.93
CA LEU A 198 -22.75 0.48 -10.48
C LEU A 198 -23.52 -0.64 -9.75
N ASP A 199 -24.65 -1.09 -10.28
CA ASP A 199 -25.39 -2.22 -9.71
C ASP A 199 -24.62 -3.53 -9.86
N GLU A 200 -23.95 -3.75 -11.00
CA GLU A 200 -23.06 -4.88 -11.24
C GLU A 200 -21.82 -4.82 -10.32
N GLU A 201 -21.15 -3.67 -10.23
CA GLU A 201 -20.02 -3.42 -9.33
C GLU A 201 -20.44 -3.68 -7.87
N ARG A 202 -21.62 -3.20 -7.45
CA ARG A 202 -22.15 -3.41 -6.10
C ARG A 202 -22.45 -4.90 -5.84
N ALA A 203 -22.98 -5.61 -6.82
CA ALA A 203 -23.21 -7.05 -6.71
C ALA A 203 -21.89 -7.83 -6.59
N ALA A 204 -20.89 -7.49 -7.42
CA ALA A 204 -19.56 -8.09 -7.39
C ALA A 204 -18.85 -7.84 -6.05
N LEU A 205 -18.85 -6.59 -5.56
CA LEU A 205 -18.27 -6.23 -4.26
C LEU A 205 -18.95 -6.97 -3.10
N ARG A 206 -20.28 -7.15 -3.15
CA ARG A 206 -21.00 -7.95 -2.15
C ARG A 206 -20.60 -9.42 -2.18
N GLN A 207 -20.35 -10.00 -3.36
CA GLN A 207 -19.85 -11.36 -3.48
C GLN A 207 -18.43 -11.49 -2.92
N GLN A 208 -17.54 -10.57 -3.29
CA GLN A 208 -16.17 -10.51 -2.75
C GLN A 208 -16.16 -10.35 -1.22
N GLN A 209 -17.02 -9.49 -0.67
CA GLN A 209 -17.13 -9.33 0.78
C GLN A 209 -17.60 -10.62 1.46
N LYS A 210 -18.54 -11.37 0.87
CA LYS A 210 -18.98 -12.67 1.40
C LYS A 210 -17.84 -13.68 1.37
N GLU A 211 -17.09 -13.73 0.28
CA GLU A 211 -15.95 -14.64 0.12
C GLU A 211 -14.83 -14.32 1.11
N LEU A 212 -14.45 -13.05 1.24
CA LEU A 212 -13.47 -12.60 2.23
C LEU A 212 -13.91 -12.92 3.66
N ARG A 213 -15.20 -12.80 3.99
CA ARG A 213 -15.70 -13.19 5.32
C ARG A 213 -15.57 -14.70 5.57
N ARG A 214 -15.79 -15.53 4.55
CA ARG A 214 -15.60 -16.99 4.63
C ARG A 214 -14.13 -17.33 4.82
N GLN A 215 -13.26 -16.75 3.99
CA GLN A 215 -11.81 -16.94 4.09
C GLN A 215 -11.28 -16.48 5.45
N HIS A 216 -11.77 -15.35 5.97
CA HIS A 216 -11.40 -14.88 7.30
C HIS A 216 -11.78 -15.88 8.39
N HIS A 217 -13.00 -16.43 8.36
CA HIS A 217 -13.43 -17.45 9.33
C HIS A 217 -12.60 -18.74 9.19
N GLN A 218 -12.30 -19.18 7.97
CA GLN A 218 -11.45 -20.35 7.72
C GLN A 218 -10.05 -20.14 8.28
N LEU A 219 -9.41 -19.01 7.96
CA LEU A 219 -8.07 -18.69 8.46
C LEU A 219 -8.03 -18.54 9.99
N GLN A 220 -9.09 -18.02 10.61
CA GLN A 220 -9.20 -17.97 12.07
C GLN A 220 -9.29 -19.37 12.68
N ALA A 221 -10.12 -20.25 12.10
CA ALA A 221 -10.24 -21.64 12.55
C ALA A 221 -8.91 -22.40 12.38
N ASP A 222 -8.25 -22.25 11.23
CA ASP A 222 -6.93 -22.85 10.96
C ASP A 222 -5.86 -22.33 11.92
N LYS A 223 -5.87 -21.02 12.21
CA LYS A 223 -4.96 -20.44 13.20
C LYS A 223 -5.20 -21.04 14.58
N ALA A 224 -6.45 -21.18 15.01
CA ALA A 224 -6.80 -21.80 16.29
C ALA A 224 -6.39 -23.29 16.34
N ALA A 225 -6.62 -24.04 15.26
CA ALA A 225 -6.22 -25.44 15.15
C ALA A 225 -4.70 -25.60 15.21
N LYS A 226 -3.94 -24.78 14.48
CA LYS A 226 -2.47 -24.78 14.53
C LYS A 226 -1.95 -24.38 15.91
N GLN A 227 -2.55 -23.38 16.56
CA GLN A 227 -2.20 -23.01 17.93
C GLN A 227 -2.47 -24.14 18.93
N GLY A 228 -3.60 -24.84 18.79
CA GLY A 228 -3.90 -26.04 19.57
C GLY A 228 -2.86 -27.15 19.36
N HIS A 229 -2.50 -27.43 18.10
CA HIS A 229 -1.48 -28.43 17.79
C HIS A 229 -0.09 -28.05 18.33
N LEU A 230 0.30 -26.76 18.24
CA LEU A 230 1.53 -26.26 18.85
C LEU A 230 1.52 -26.40 20.38
N ALA A 231 0.37 -26.19 21.03
CA ALA A 231 0.21 -26.40 22.45
C ALA A 231 0.32 -27.89 22.83
N GLU A 232 -0.31 -28.78 22.07
CA GLU A 232 -0.17 -30.23 22.28
C GLU A 232 1.28 -30.71 22.09
N LEU A 233 1.95 -30.25 21.04
CA LEU A 233 3.35 -30.57 20.78
C LEU A 233 4.26 -30.01 21.86
N SER A 234 4.00 -28.79 22.36
CA SER A 234 4.80 -28.21 23.43
C SER A 234 4.64 -28.97 24.74
N VAL A 235 3.43 -29.44 25.07
CA VAL A 235 3.18 -30.33 26.22
C VAL A 235 3.90 -31.67 26.03
N LYS A 236 3.77 -32.32 24.87
CA LYS A 236 4.49 -33.58 24.59
C LYS A 236 6.01 -33.42 24.69
N CYS A 237 6.55 -32.34 24.15
CA CYS A 237 7.98 -32.02 24.26
C CYS A 237 8.38 -31.85 25.73
N ARG A 238 7.57 -31.13 26.52
CA ARG A 238 7.81 -30.94 27.96
C ARG A 238 7.77 -32.27 28.72
N ASP A 239 6.80 -33.14 28.43
CA ASP A 239 6.67 -34.45 29.08
C ASP A 239 7.87 -35.35 28.75
N VAL A 240 8.30 -35.39 27.49
CA VAL A 240 9.50 -36.13 27.07
C VAL A 240 10.75 -35.56 27.75
N GLN A 241 10.88 -34.24 27.87
CA GLN A 241 12.01 -33.61 28.55
C GLN A 241 12.02 -33.96 30.04
N LEU A 242 10.87 -33.92 30.71
CA LEU A 242 10.75 -34.30 32.12
C LEU A 242 11.05 -35.79 32.35
N LEU A 243 10.57 -36.68 31.48
CA LEU A 243 10.85 -38.12 31.56
C LEU A 243 12.33 -38.46 31.34
N LYS A 244 12.99 -37.78 30.39
CA LYS A 244 14.40 -38.07 30.05
C LYS A 244 15.40 -37.39 30.99
N PHE A 245 15.09 -36.19 31.47
CA PHE A 245 16.07 -35.34 32.15
C PHE A 245 15.64 -34.89 33.55
N GLY A 246 14.41 -35.18 33.98
CA GLY A 246 13.87 -34.78 35.29
C GLY A 246 13.63 -33.28 35.45
N GLN A 247 13.99 -32.46 34.46
CA GLN A 247 13.82 -31.01 34.41
C GLN A 247 13.50 -30.58 32.97
N VAL A 248 12.80 -29.46 32.82
CA VAL A 248 12.58 -28.84 31.50
C VAL A 248 13.90 -28.20 31.09
N ILE A 249 14.60 -28.80 30.12
CA ILE A 249 15.84 -28.23 29.61
C ILE A 249 15.49 -27.21 28.53
N ASP A 250 16.04 -26.01 28.67
CA ASP A 250 16.04 -25.04 27.58
C ASP A 250 16.98 -25.51 26.47
N VAL A 251 16.41 -26.12 25.44
CA VAL A 251 17.14 -26.67 24.30
C VAL A 251 17.88 -25.55 23.55
N ALA A 252 17.39 -24.30 23.61
CA ALA A 252 18.09 -23.16 23.02
C ALA A 252 19.40 -22.84 23.75
N LEU A 253 19.43 -23.05 25.07
CA LEU A 253 20.64 -22.91 25.89
C LEU A 253 21.61 -24.09 25.70
N LEU A 254 21.09 -25.29 25.39
CA LEU A 254 21.92 -26.43 25.01
C LEU A 254 22.49 -26.29 23.59
N ASP A 255 21.76 -25.69 22.65
CA ASP A 255 22.27 -25.42 21.30
C ASP A 255 23.39 -24.37 21.34
N THR A 256 23.36 -23.41 22.27
CA THR A 256 24.48 -22.47 22.50
C THR A 256 25.68 -23.12 23.20
N ILE A 257 25.45 -24.11 24.08
CA ILE A 257 26.54 -24.88 24.73
C ILE A 257 27.07 -26.00 23.80
N GLY A 258 26.24 -26.50 22.89
CA GLY A 258 26.57 -27.46 21.83
C GLY A 258 27.39 -26.86 20.69
N VAL A 259 27.64 -25.55 20.73
CA VAL A 259 28.54 -24.82 19.83
C VAL A 259 30.01 -25.16 20.13
N ARG A 260 30.43 -26.34 19.69
CA ARG A 260 31.79 -26.54 19.16
C ARG A 260 31.79 -26.98 17.70
N ASN A 261 30.68 -26.82 16.99
CA ASN A 261 30.65 -26.99 15.54
C ASN A 261 30.99 -25.67 14.84
N ARG A 262 32.23 -25.17 14.99
CA ARG A 262 32.73 -23.98 14.27
C ARG A 262 32.39 -24.05 12.77
N ALA A 263 32.53 -25.24 12.19
CA ALA A 263 32.18 -25.50 10.80
C ALA A 263 30.70 -25.21 10.46
N ALA A 264 29.76 -25.45 11.37
CA ALA A 264 28.34 -25.17 11.14
C ALA A 264 28.04 -23.66 11.21
N ASP A 265 28.73 -22.93 12.09
CA ASP A 265 28.57 -21.48 12.20
C ASP A 265 29.28 -20.75 11.06
N GLU A 266 30.46 -21.20 10.65
CA GLU A 266 31.15 -20.73 9.43
C GLU A 266 30.29 -20.95 8.18
N LEU A 267 29.61 -22.09 8.06
CA LEU A 267 28.67 -22.34 6.95
C LEU A 267 27.43 -21.44 7.01
N ARG A 268 26.90 -21.13 8.21
CA ARG A 268 25.78 -20.21 8.37
C ARG A 268 26.17 -18.78 8.06
N GLU A 269 27.36 -18.35 8.46
CA GLU A 269 27.91 -17.04 8.15
C GLU A 269 28.17 -16.90 6.66
N ALA A 270 28.74 -17.93 6.01
CA ALA A 270 28.90 -17.97 4.57
C ALA A 270 27.55 -17.89 3.82
N LEU A 271 26.53 -18.62 4.29
CA LEU A 271 25.16 -18.54 3.74
C LEU A 271 24.53 -17.15 3.94
N LYS A 272 24.74 -16.52 5.11
CA LYS A 272 24.28 -15.14 5.36
C LYS A 272 24.99 -14.14 4.45
N HIS A 273 26.30 -14.29 4.26
CA HIS A 273 27.06 -13.46 3.33
C HIS A 273 26.57 -13.63 1.89
N GLN A 274 26.40 -14.87 1.42
CA GLN A 274 25.83 -15.14 0.09
C GLN A 274 24.41 -14.60 -0.07
N ALA A 275 23.56 -14.73 0.95
CA ALA A 275 22.22 -14.16 0.94
C ALA A 275 22.28 -12.62 0.87
N SER A 276 23.14 -11.98 1.66
CA SER A 276 23.32 -10.53 1.64
C SER A 276 23.85 -10.01 0.30
N ALA A 277 24.83 -10.70 -0.29
CA ALA A 277 25.34 -10.40 -1.62
C ALA A 277 24.24 -10.52 -2.68
N GLY A 278 23.48 -11.62 -2.66
CA GLY A 278 22.33 -11.80 -3.55
C GLY A 278 21.25 -10.72 -3.38
N THR A 279 20.99 -10.25 -2.15
CA THR A 279 20.06 -9.14 -1.93
C THR A 279 20.59 -7.80 -2.44
N CYS A 280 21.90 -7.54 -2.32
CA CYS A 280 22.52 -6.34 -2.89
C CYS A 280 22.48 -6.38 -4.41
N GLU A 281 22.82 -7.50 -5.04
CA GLU A 281 22.73 -7.68 -6.49
C GLU A 281 21.30 -7.49 -6.99
N LEU A 282 20.29 -8.07 -6.31
CA LEU A 282 18.88 -7.86 -6.67
C LEU A 282 18.49 -6.38 -6.57
N ALA A 283 18.92 -5.68 -5.52
CA ALA A 283 18.64 -4.26 -5.36
C ALA A 283 19.28 -3.42 -6.49
N GLU A 284 20.51 -3.72 -6.88
CA GLU A 284 21.19 -3.09 -8.02
C GLU A 284 20.40 -3.31 -9.31
N TRP A 285 20.01 -4.56 -9.60
CA TRP A 285 19.21 -4.88 -10.78
C TRP A 285 17.84 -4.21 -10.77
N ASP A 286 17.18 -4.09 -9.61
CA ASP A 286 15.93 -3.35 -9.47
C ASP A 286 16.09 -1.87 -9.82
N THR A 287 17.19 -1.23 -9.38
CA THR A 287 17.46 0.17 -9.77
C THR A 287 17.65 0.32 -11.29
N VAL A 288 18.36 -0.62 -11.92
CA VAL A 288 18.58 -0.64 -13.37
C VAL A 288 17.26 -0.85 -14.12
N ILE A 289 16.42 -1.78 -13.65
CA ILE A 289 15.09 -2.03 -14.22
C ILE A 289 14.23 -0.77 -14.14
N VAL A 290 14.22 -0.09 -12.99
CA VAL A 290 13.47 1.17 -12.82
C VAL A 290 14.00 2.25 -13.76
N ALA A 291 15.32 2.40 -13.91
CA ALA A 291 15.91 3.35 -14.84
C ALA A 291 15.51 3.05 -16.30
N LYS A 292 15.61 1.79 -16.73
CA LYS A 292 15.20 1.38 -18.09
C LYS A 292 13.70 1.50 -18.33
N ARG A 293 12.86 1.24 -17.33
CA ARG A 293 11.42 1.51 -17.41
C ARG A 293 11.13 3.00 -17.57
N ARG A 294 11.85 3.88 -16.86
CA ARG A 294 11.71 5.35 -17.01
C ARG A 294 12.12 5.81 -18.40
N GLU A 295 13.22 5.28 -18.94
CA GLU A 295 13.67 5.56 -20.31
C GLU A 295 12.62 5.16 -21.35
N LEU A 296 12.06 3.94 -21.24
CA LEU A 296 10.98 3.48 -22.13
C LEU A 296 9.72 4.36 -22.02
N LEU A 297 9.35 4.79 -20.80
CA LEU A 297 8.22 5.70 -20.61
C LEU A 297 8.46 7.07 -21.22
N ALA A 298 9.68 7.61 -21.13
CA ALA A 298 10.05 8.89 -21.75
C ALA A 298 9.95 8.78 -23.28
N LEU A 299 10.57 7.77 -23.87
CA LEU A 299 10.51 7.52 -25.31
C LEU A 299 9.06 7.26 -25.78
N SER A 300 8.25 6.55 -25.01
CA SER A 300 6.83 6.33 -25.33
C SER A 300 6.03 7.63 -25.30
N ARG A 301 6.30 8.54 -24.35
CA ARG A 301 5.67 9.87 -24.29
C ARG A 301 6.08 10.74 -25.48
N GLU A 302 7.35 10.73 -25.86
CA GLU A 302 7.85 11.45 -27.04
C GLU A 302 7.26 10.89 -28.33
N ASN A 303 7.16 9.57 -28.47
CA ASN A 303 6.49 8.97 -29.62
C ASN A 303 5.01 9.35 -29.67
N THR A 304 4.33 9.34 -28.52
CA THR A 304 2.92 9.73 -28.43
C THR A 304 2.73 11.21 -28.76
N SER A 305 3.64 12.09 -28.32
CA SER A 305 3.59 13.52 -28.66
C SER A 305 3.84 13.75 -30.15
N ALA A 306 4.82 13.05 -30.76
CA ALA A 306 5.07 13.09 -32.19
C ALA A 306 3.88 12.56 -33.02
N LEU A 307 3.22 11.48 -32.59
CA LEU A 307 1.99 11.00 -33.23
C LEU A 307 0.84 12.02 -33.09
N ASN A 308 0.73 12.70 -31.95
CA ASN A 308 -0.25 13.77 -31.76
C ASN A 308 0.05 14.98 -32.66
N THR A 309 1.31 15.35 -32.88
CA THR A 309 1.65 16.42 -33.83
C THR A 309 1.37 16.00 -35.27
N VAL A 310 1.71 14.76 -35.65
CA VAL A 310 1.39 14.21 -36.98
C VAL A 310 -0.11 14.18 -37.22
N THR A 311 -0.92 13.75 -36.25
CA THR A 311 -2.39 13.74 -36.39
C THR A 311 -2.95 15.16 -36.50
N ALA A 312 -2.42 16.13 -35.74
CA ALA A 312 -2.79 17.54 -35.86
C ALA A 312 -2.44 18.12 -37.24
N LEU A 313 -1.21 17.89 -37.73
CA LEU A 313 -0.77 18.32 -39.06
C LEU A 313 -1.58 17.65 -40.19
N THR A 314 -1.92 16.37 -40.04
CA THR A 314 -2.76 15.66 -41.00
C THR A 314 -4.17 16.24 -41.04
N ARG A 315 -4.69 16.66 -39.88
CA ARG A 315 -5.97 17.36 -39.80
C ARG A 315 -5.92 18.72 -40.50
N THR A 316 -4.90 19.54 -40.22
CA THR A 316 -4.76 20.85 -40.87
C THR A 316 -4.52 20.71 -42.37
N GLN A 317 -3.75 19.71 -42.80
CA GLN A 317 -3.57 19.39 -44.22
C GLN A 317 -4.92 19.09 -44.89
N ARG A 318 -5.75 18.22 -44.29
CA ARG A 318 -7.08 17.89 -44.82
C ARG A 318 -8.01 19.10 -44.86
N GLU A 319 -7.96 19.95 -43.84
CA GLU A 319 -8.74 21.20 -43.79
C GLU A 319 -8.30 22.17 -44.90
N LEU A 320 -6.99 22.31 -45.14
CA LEU A 320 -6.44 23.12 -46.22
C LEU A 320 -6.74 22.53 -47.60
N GLU A 321 -6.61 21.22 -47.78
CA GLU A 321 -7.01 20.53 -49.03
C GLU A 321 -8.49 20.73 -49.31
N ALA A 322 -9.36 20.60 -48.31
CA ALA A 322 -10.78 20.89 -48.44
C ALA A 322 -11.04 22.35 -48.81
N ALA A 323 -10.34 23.30 -48.18
CA ALA A 323 -10.45 24.72 -48.48
C ALA A 323 -9.95 25.08 -49.88
N VAL A 324 -8.84 24.48 -50.33
CA VAL A 324 -8.31 24.64 -51.70
C VAL A 324 -9.23 24.01 -52.72
N MET A 325 -9.80 22.83 -52.45
CA MET A 325 -10.79 22.20 -53.33
C MET A 325 -12.08 23.02 -53.41
N ALA A 326 -12.55 23.56 -52.29
CA ALA A 326 -13.68 24.48 -52.25
C ALA A 326 -13.39 25.80 -52.98
N GLY A 327 -12.20 26.38 -52.78
CA GLY A 327 -11.75 27.60 -53.45
C GLY A 327 -11.54 27.42 -54.96
N ARG A 328 -10.98 26.28 -55.39
CA ARG A 328 -10.83 25.92 -56.80
C ARG A 328 -12.20 25.67 -57.45
N SER A 329 -13.13 25.03 -56.72
CA SER A 329 -14.52 24.92 -57.15
C SER A 329 -15.18 26.30 -57.29
N ALA A 330 -14.91 27.23 -56.37
CA ALA A 330 -15.50 28.57 -56.39
C ALA A 330 -14.89 29.49 -57.48
N LEU A 331 -13.61 29.31 -57.82
CA LEU A 331 -12.90 30.14 -58.80
C LEU A 331 -13.08 29.68 -60.26
N TRP A 332 -13.48 28.43 -60.51
CA TRP A 332 -13.53 27.83 -61.86
C TRP A 332 -14.85 27.15 -62.20
N SER A 333 -15.91 27.34 -61.41
CA SER A 333 -17.23 26.82 -61.76
C SER A 333 -18.07 27.90 -62.43
N ASP A 334 -18.04 27.94 -63.75
CA ASP A 334 -19.09 28.60 -64.52
C ASP A 334 -20.43 27.94 -64.14
N PRO A 335 -21.48 28.68 -63.71
CA PRO A 335 -22.74 28.08 -63.24
C PRO A 335 -23.40 27.12 -64.24
N LEU A 336 -23.07 27.26 -65.53
CA LEU A 336 -23.48 26.37 -66.59
C LEU A 336 -22.68 25.06 -66.61
N ASP A 337 -21.37 25.10 -66.36
CA ASP A 337 -20.52 23.90 -66.32
C ASP A 337 -20.74 23.09 -65.04
N ALA A 338 -21.02 23.74 -63.91
CA ALA A 338 -21.46 23.05 -62.69
C ALA A 338 -22.81 22.32 -62.91
N ARG A 339 -23.76 22.95 -63.63
CA ARG A 339 -25.03 22.32 -64.02
C ARG A 339 -24.82 21.17 -65.00
N ARG A 340 -23.93 21.31 -65.98
CA ARG A 340 -23.58 20.23 -66.93
C ARG A 340 -22.87 19.07 -66.24
N ALA A 341 -21.94 19.33 -65.33
CA ALA A 341 -21.25 18.31 -64.56
C ALA A 341 -22.19 17.59 -63.58
N ALA A 342 -23.11 18.31 -62.94
CA ALA A 342 -24.15 17.73 -62.11
C ALA A 342 -25.16 16.91 -62.94
N ALA A 343 -25.56 17.40 -64.13
CA ALA A 343 -26.40 16.65 -65.06
C ALA A 343 -25.69 15.37 -65.54
N ALA A 344 -24.43 15.46 -65.97
CA ALA A 344 -23.62 14.31 -66.36
C ALA A 344 -23.38 13.33 -65.19
N GLY A 345 -23.24 13.83 -63.96
CA GLY A 345 -23.15 13.01 -62.75
C GLY A 345 -24.45 12.26 -62.47
N ARG A 346 -25.60 12.92 -62.62
CA ARG A 346 -26.92 12.27 -62.55
C ARG A 346 -27.10 11.23 -63.65
N ASP A 347 -26.70 11.54 -64.89
CA ASP A 347 -26.85 10.63 -66.02
C ASP A 347 -25.96 9.39 -65.84
N LYS A 348 -24.75 9.54 -65.30
CA LYS A 348 -23.88 8.42 -64.90
C LYS A 348 -24.53 7.58 -63.79
N LEU A 349 -25.11 8.22 -62.77
CA LEU A 349 -25.81 7.50 -61.70
C LEU A 349 -27.02 6.73 -62.24
N VAL A 350 -27.85 7.35 -63.08
CA VAL A 350 -28.98 6.72 -63.76
C VAL A 350 -28.51 5.55 -64.63
N ALA A 351 -27.42 5.71 -65.39
CA ALA A 351 -26.84 4.62 -66.17
C ALA A 351 -26.38 3.45 -65.28
N THR A 352 -25.71 3.73 -64.14
CA THR A 352 -25.32 2.66 -63.20
C THR A 352 -26.51 1.99 -62.54
N ILE A 353 -27.58 2.74 -62.22
CA ILE A 353 -28.82 2.19 -61.67
C ILE A 353 -29.51 1.31 -62.72
N ASN A 354 -29.61 1.76 -63.97
CA ASN A 354 -30.19 0.98 -65.06
C ASN A 354 -29.39 -0.30 -65.34
N ASN A 355 -28.05 -0.22 -65.35
CA ASN A 355 -27.19 -1.40 -65.49
C ASN A 355 -27.37 -2.37 -64.33
N ARG A 356 -27.44 -1.87 -63.08
CA ARG A 356 -27.70 -2.70 -61.90
C ARG A 356 -29.11 -3.31 -61.92
N ALA A 357 -30.12 -2.57 -62.37
CA ALA A 357 -31.48 -3.07 -62.55
C ALA A 357 -31.52 -4.19 -63.60
N GLY A 358 -30.86 -4.01 -64.75
CA GLY A 358 -30.72 -5.05 -65.77
C GLY A 358 -30.00 -6.30 -65.25
N CYS A 359 -28.93 -6.14 -64.48
CA CYS A 359 -28.28 -7.27 -63.81
C CYS A 359 -29.22 -7.96 -62.80
N LEU A 360 -29.99 -7.21 -62.02
CA LEU A 360 -30.96 -7.77 -61.08
C LEU A 360 -32.06 -8.55 -61.79
N ASP A 361 -32.54 -8.07 -62.93
CA ASP A 361 -33.57 -8.77 -63.71
C ASP A 361 -33.03 -10.02 -64.41
N SER A 362 -31.79 -9.97 -64.90
CA SER A 362 -31.07 -11.16 -65.39
C SER A 362 -30.89 -12.21 -64.29
N LEU A 363 -30.43 -11.80 -63.10
CA LEU A 363 -30.29 -12.68 -61.94
C LEU A 363 -31.64 -13.22 -61.47
N ARG A 364 -32.71 -12.42 -61.49
CA ARG A 364 -34.07 -12.89 -61.20
C ARG A 364 -34.54 -13.93 -62.22
N GLY A 365 -34.22 -13.73 -63.50
CA GLY A 365 -34.48 -14.71 -64.58
C GLY A 365 -33.72 -16.01 -64.36
N GLN A 366 -32.42 -15.94 -64.02
CA GLN A 366 -31.61 -17.11 -63.67
C GLN A 366 -32.16 -17.82 -62.42
N ILE A 367 -32.54 -17.09 -61.38
CA ILE A 367 -33.16 -17.68 -60.18
C ILE A 367 -34.50 -18.34 -60.53
N ALA A 368 -35.31 -17.75 -61.42
CA ALA A 368 -36.57 -18.35 -61.87
C ALA A 368 -36.33 -19.63 -62.70
N ALA A 369 -35.34 -19.63 -63.59
CA ALA A 369 -34.94 -20.81 -64.37
C ALA A 369 -34.37 -21.92 -63.49
N LEU A 370 -33.50 -21.58 -62.52
CA LEU A 370 -32.96 -22.51 -61.52
C LEU A 370 -34.07 -23.08 -60.62
N LYS A 371 -35.07 -22.28 -60.25
CA LYS A 371 -36.27 -22.76 -59.53
C LYS A 371 -37.11 -23.72 -60.37
N ARG A 372 -37.13 -23.57 -61.70
CA ARG A 372 -37.86 -24.45 -62.63
C ARG A 372 -37.03 -25.66 -63.09
N LYS A 373 -35.73 -25.71 -62.77
CA LYS A 373 -34.75 -26.71 -63.24
C LYS A 373 -34.63 -26.76 -64.78
N ASP A 374 -34.84 -25.63 -65.45
CA ASP A 374 -34.67 -25.56 -66.91
C ASP A 374 -33.18 -25.47 -67.25
N THR A 375 -32.60 -26.56 -67.77
CA THR A 375 -31.17 -26.67 -68.14
C THR A 375 -30.80 -26.02 -69.47
N SER A 376 -31.75 -25.33 -70.12
CA SER A 376 -31.56 -24.69 -71.43
C SER A 376 -30.71 -23.42 -71.40
N VAL A 377 -30.33 -22.90 -70.23
CA VAL A 377 -29.58 -21.64 -70.08
C VAL A 377 -28.06 -21.85 -70.19
N TYR A 378 -27.60 -23.10 -70.30
CA TYR A 378 -26.17 -23.47 -70.40
C TYR A 378 -25.74 -23.95 -71.81
N SER A 379 -26.56 -23.74 -72.84
CA SER A 379 -26.19 -23.95 -74.24
C SER A 379 -26.21 -22.63 -74.98
#